data_AF-A0A6V7KTW2-F1
#
_entry.id   AF-A0A6V7KTW2-F1
#
_cell.length_a   1.000
_cell.length_b   1.000
_cell.length_c   1.000
_cell.angle_alpha   90.00
_cell.angle_beta   90.00
_cell.angle_gamma   90.00
#
_symmetry.space_group_name_H-M   'P 1'
#
loop_
_entity.id
_entity.type
_entity.pdbx_description
1 polymer ?
#
loop_
_entity_poly.entity_id
_entity_poly.type
_entity_poly.pdbx_seq_one_letter_code
_entity_poly.pdbx_strand_id
1 'polypeptide(L)' 'MGTGTTGGSVLGIPGSGVASVLSQHCAICGDRATGKHYGAASCDGCKGFFRRSVRKNHLYTC' A
#
# COMPACT_ATOMS: atom_id res chain seq x y z
N MET A 1 -29.62 21.74 1.76
CA MET A 1 -28.43 21.47 2.60
C MET A 1 -27.23 21.54 1.68
N GLY A 2 -26.59 22.71 1.64
CA GLY A 2 -25.64 23.09 0.59
C GLY A 2 -24.17 22.88 0.94
N THR A 3 -23.37 22.93 -0.14
CA THR A 3 -21.97 23.36 -0.29
C THR A 3 -20.85 22.58 0.39
N GLY A 4 -19.81 22.21 -0.38
CA GLY A 4 -18.50 21.90 0.19
C GLY A 4 -17.50 21.23 -0.75
N THR A 5 -17.07 21.91 -1.82
CA THR A 5 -15.77 21.65 -2.46
C THR A 5 -14.63 21.90 -1.45
N THR A 6 -13.47 21.29 -1.71
CA THR A 6 -12.10 21.60 -1.21
C THR A 6 -11.54 20.71 -0.11
N GLY A 7 -10.33 20.19 -0.35
CA GLY A 7 -9.55 19.46 0.66
C GLY A 7 -8.34 18.67 0.16
N GLY A 8 -7.77 18.99 -1.02
CA GLY A 8 -6.44 18.52 -1.38
C GLY A 8 -5.40 19.24 -0.52
N SER A 9 -5.04 18.66 0.62
CA SER A 9 -3.94 19.15 1.45
C SER A 9 -2.62 18.55 0.98
N VAL A 10 -2.12 19.05 -0.15
CA VAL A 10 -0.70 18.99 -0.50
C VAL A 10 0.06 19.99 0.38
N LEU A 11 0.24 19.67 1.66
CA LEU A 11 1.02 20.49 2.58
C LEU A 11 2.31 19.79 2.99
N GLY A 12 3.43 20.33 2.50
CA GLY A 12 4.68 20.36 3.24
C GLY A 12 5.82 19.47 2.73
N ILE A 13 6.67 20.02 1.86
CA ILE A 13 8.08 19.64 1.71
C ILE A 13 8.89 20.87 2.11
N PRO A 14 9.76 20.80 3.14
CA PRO A 14 11.18 20.57 2.85
C PRO A 14 11.93 19.79 3.96
N GLY A 15 12.75 18.79 3.61
CA GLY A 15 13.75 18.23 4.53
C GLY A 15 14.04 16.74 4.35
N SER A 16 15.14 16.45 3.66
CA SER A 16 16.09 15.35 3.93
C SER A 16 15.60 14.17 4.78
N GLY A 17 14.72 13.35 4.18
CA GLY A 17 14.23 12.10 4.76
C GLY A 17 13.82 11.06 3.72
N VAL A 18 14.45 11.05 2.54
CA VAL A 18 14.23 10.01 1.50
C VAL A 18 14.84 8.65 1.87
N ALA A 19 15.29 8.49 3.12
CA ALA A 19 15.86 7.27 3.64
C ALA A 19 14.99 6.78 4.80
N SER A 20 14.26 5.68 4.55
CA SER A 20 13.66 4.81 5.57
C SER A 20 12.22 5.09 6.04
N VAL A 21 11.36 5.71 5.21
CA VAL A 21 9.94 5.29 5.24
C VAL A 21 9.89 3.94 4.55
N LEU A 22 10.16 2.86 5.30
CA LEU A 22 9.68 1.52 4.93
C LEU A 22 8.20 1.70 4.62
N SER A 23 7.87 1.73 3.33
CA SER A 23 6.58 2.14 2.78
C SER A 23 5.46 1.73 3.71
N GLN A 24 4.92 2.70 4.47
CA GLN A 24 3.87 2.47 5.48
C GLN A 24 2.56 2.03 4.83
N HIS A 25 2.54 1.97 3.50
CA HIS A 25 1.41 1.59 2.67
C HIS A 25 1.80 0.41 1.77
N CYS A 26 0.84 -0.47 1.59
CA CYS A 26 0.91 -1.67 0.78
C CYS A 26 1.05 -1.28 -0.69
N ALA A 27 2.07 -1.77 -1.38
CA ALA A 27 2.29 -1.49 -2.79
C ALA A 27 1.22 -2.10 -3.73
N ILE A 28 0.34 -2.95 -3.21
CA ILE A 28 -0.69 -3.66 -3.98
C ILE A 28 -2.07 -2.99 -3.83
N CYS A 29 -2.48 -2.65 -2.60
CA CYS A 29 -3.80 -2.10 -2.33
C CYS A 29 -3.79 -0.71 -1.67
N GLY A 30 -2.63 -0.17 -1.30
CA GLY A 30 -2.50 1.14 -0.64
C GLY A 30 -2.83 1.17 0.86
N ASP A 31 -3.30 0.06 1.44
CA ASP A 31 -3.63 -0.03 2.87
C ASP A 31 -2.38 -0.06 3.77
N ARG A 32 -2.52 0.07 5.08
CA ARG A 32 -1.41 0.08 6.04
C ARG A 32 -0.53 -1.16 5.90
N ALA A 33 0.70 -0.96 5.45
CA ALA A 33 1.69 -2.03 5.34
C ALA A 33 2.15 -2.44 6.74
N THR A 34 2.24 -3.75 6.97
CA THR A 34 2.76 -4.30 8.22
C THR A 34 4.28 -4.46 8.18
N GLY A 35 4.86 -4.39 6.97
CA GLY A 35 6.30 -4.49 6.74
C GLY A 35 6.61 -4.95 5.31
N LYS A 36 7.86 -5.40 5.12
CA LYS A 36 8.32 -6.00 3.87
C LYS A 36 7.94 -7.49 3.82
N HIS A 37 7.20 -7.89 2.79
CA HIS A 37 6.85 -9.28 2.52
C HIS A 37 7.25 -9.60 1.08
N TYR A 38 7.98 -10.70 0.88
CA TYR A 38 8.42 -11.14 -0.46
C TYR A 38 9.20 -10.08 -1.27
N GLY A 39 9.90 -9.16 -0.60
CA GLY A 39 10.71 -8.10 -1.22
C GLY A 39 9.99 -6.77 -1.44
N ALA A 40 8.68 -6.67 -1.20
CA ALA A 40 7.90 -5.44 -1.34
C ALA A 40 7.11 -5.10 -0.06
N ALA A 41 6.77 -3.84 0.14
CA ALA A 41 5.89 -3.44 1.25
C ALA A 41 4.46 -3.94 0.99
N SER A 42 3.94 -4.78 1.89
CA SER A 42 2.61 -5.37 1.76
C SER A 42 1.86 -5.37 3.09
N CYS A 43 0.53 -5.37 3.03
CA CYS A 43 -0.33 -5.64 4.17
C CYS A 43 -0.52 -7.17 4.37
N ASP A 44 -1.08 -7.57 5.51
CA ASP A 44 -1.28 -8.99 5.82
C ASP A 44 -2.30 -9.66 4.86
N GLY A 45 -3.25 -8.88 4.33
CA GLY A 45 -4.20 -9.31 3.30
C GLY A 45 -3.52 -9.73 2.00
N CYS A 46 -2.71 -8.84 1.42
CA CYS A 46 -1.99 -9.11 0.16
C CYS A 46 -0.93 -10.21 0.32
N LYS A 47 -0.23 -10.25 1.46
CA LYS A 47 0.68 -11.34 1.82
C LYS A 47 -0.03 -12.70 1.82
N GLY A 48 -1.19 -12.79 2.46
CA GLY A 48 -1.99 -14.01 2.54
C GLY A 48 -2.56 -14.42 1.18
N PHE A 49 -3.01 -13.45 0.39
CA PHE A 49 -3.50 -13.67 -0.97
C PHE A 49 -2.40 -14.26 -1.85
N PHE A 50 -1.26 -13.57 -1.96
CA PHE A 50 -0.12 -14.01 -2.76
C PHE A 50 0.33 -15.42 -2.39
N ARG A 51 0.45 -15.73 -1.10
CA ARG A 51 0.82 -17.06 -0.61
C ARG A 51 -0.15 -18.17 -1.04
N ARG A 52 -1.46 -17.89 -1.08
CA ARG A 52 -2.47 -18.86 -1.52
C ARG A 52 -2.47 -19.01 -3.03
N SER A 53 -2.39 -17.89 -3.76
CA SER A 53 -2.37 -17.85 -5.22
C SER A 53 -1.18 -18.61 -5.79
N VAL A 54 0.03 -18.37 -5.26
CA VAL A 54 1.26 -19.03 -5.72
C VAL A 54 1.24 -20.52 -5.40
N ARG A 55 0.86 -20.93 -4.18
CA ARG A 55 0.83 -22.37 -3.82
C ARG A 55 -0.18 -23.18 -4.60
N LYS A 56 -1.33 -22.58 -4.95
CA LYS A 56 -2.36 -23.25 -5.76
C LYS A 56 -2.19 -23.02 -7.26
N ASN A 57 -1.17 -22.24 -7.66
CA ASN A 57 -0.94 -21.83 -9.04
C ASN A 57 -2.22 -21.29 -9.72
N HIS A 58 -3.01 -20.52 -8.97
CA HIS A 58 -4.32 -20.06 -9.41
C HIS A 58 -4.16 -18.99 -10.50
N LEU A 59 -4.75 -19.25 -11.67
CA LEU A 59 -4.89 -18.24 -12.72
C LEU A 59 -6.17 -17.44 -12.46
N TYR A 60 -6.05 -16.11 -12.38
CA TYR A 60 -7.18 -15.21 -12.21
C TYR A 60 -7.53 -14.59 -13.57
N THR A 61 -8.82 -14.57 -13.90
CA THR A 61 -9.36 -13.81 -15.03
C THR A 61 -9.97 -12.53 -14.48
N CYS A 62 -9.61 -11.39 -15.07
CA CYS A 62 -10.10 -10.08 -14.70
C CYS A 62 -11.57 -9.88 -15.09
#